data_AF-E5YGE1-F1
#
_entry.id   AF-E5YGE1-F1
#
_cell.length_a   1.000
_cell.length_b   1.000
_cell.length_c   1.000
_cell.angle_alpha   90.00
_cell.angle_beta   90.00
_cell.angle_gamma   90.00
#
_symmetry.space_group_name_H-M   'P 1'
#
loop_
_entity.id
_entity.type
_entity.pdbx_description
1 polymer ?
#
loop_
_entity_poly.entity_id
_entity_poly.type
_entity_poly.pdbx_seq_one_letter_code
_entity_poly.pdbx_strand_id
1 'polypeptide(L)'
;MKLHTLLLVGLGGLVMAGCHSGHKDPETSSDRQTVPVEKTIGMANPASVYCLTLGGKEINITTDLGVHTDCLLPSGERIDEWTLYRRDHS
;
A
#
# COMPACT_ATOMS: atom_id res chain seq x y z
N MET A 1 33.92 -48.42 -15.41
CA MET A 1 32.96 -49.13 -16.29
C MET A 1 31.99 -49.92 -15.41
N LYS A 2 30.79 -49.36 -15.21
CA LYS A 2 29.59 -49.84 -14.49
C LYS A 2 28.61 -48.67 -14.65
N LEU A 3 27.86 -48.48 -15.74
CA LEU A 3 26.99 -49.31 -16.58
C LEU A 3 25.70 -49.76 -15.86
N HIS A 4 24.65 -48.98 -16.13
CA HIS A 4 23.23 -49.04 -15.74
C HIS A 4 22.92 -48.59 -14.29
N THR A 5 22.11 -47.55 -14.07
CA THR A 5 20.66 -47.67 -14.18
C THR A 5 20.04 -46.31 -14.52
N LEU A 6 19.61 -46.16 -15.78
CA LEU A 6 18.65 -45.15 -16.21
C LEU A 6 17.28 -45.54 -15.65
N LEU A 7 16.76 -44.76 -14.72
CA LEU A 7 15.36 -44.81 -14.30
C LEU A 7 14.66 -43.62 -14.97
N LEU A 8 14.03 -43.91 -16.10
CA LEU A 8 13.06 -43.04 -16.75
C LEU A 8 11.67 -43.31 -16.17
N VAL A 9 10.89 -42.23 -16.09
CA VAL A 9 9.42 -42.17 -15.98
C VAL A 9 8.83 -42.29 -14.57
N GLY A 10 8.60 -41.12 -13.98
CA GLY A 10 7.61 -40.87 -12.94
C GLY A 10 6.87 -39.58 -13.26
N LEU A 11 6.08 -39.62 -14.32
CA LEU A 11 5.16 -38.58 -14.77
C LEU A 11 4.14 -38.28 -13.65
N GLY A 12 4.04 -37.03 -13.19
CA GLY A 12 3.06 -36.68 -12.17
C GLY A 12 3.11 -35.22 -11.74
N GLY A 13 3.25 -34.30 -12.71
CA GLY A 13 3.10 -32.88 -12.45
C GLY A 13 1.66 -32.56 -12.07
N LEU A 14 1.42 -32.28 -10.79
CA LEU A 14 0.19 -31.65 -10.34
C LEU A 14 0.26 -30.17 -10.72
N VAL A 15 -0.21 -29.84 -11.93
CA VAL A 15 -0.32 -28.47 -12.40
C VAL A 15 -1.46 -27.80 -11.64
N MET A 16 -1.15 -27.00 -10.63
CA MET A 16 -2.11 -26.07 -10.02
C MET A 16 -2.45 -25.00 -11.07
N ALA A 17 -3.53 -25.21 -11.82
CA ALA A 17 -4.12 -24.21 -12.69
C ALA A 17 -4.77 -23.12 -11.82
N GLY A 18 -3.97 -22.14 -11.39
CA GLY A 18 -4.46 -20.89 -10.85
C GLY A 18 -4.80 -19.92 -11.98
N CYS A 19 -6.06 -19.51 -12.11
CA CYS A 19 -6.43 -18.39 -12.95
C CYS A 19 -5.95 -17.08 -12.29
N HIS A 20 -4.76 -16.60 -12.64
CA HIS A 20 -4.41 -15.19 -12.45
C HIS A 20 -4.75 -14.47 -13.75
N SER A 21 -5.78 -13.63 -13.73
CA SER A 21 -6.08 -12.69 -14.82
C SER A 21 -5.00 -11.61 -14.88
N GLY A 22 -3.83 -11.97 -15.39
CA GLY A 22 -2.77 -11.05 -15.77
C GLY A 22 -3.01 -10.56 -17.19
N HIS A 23 -3.81 -9.51 -17.35
CA HIS A 23 -3.95 -8.81 -18.61
C HIS A 23 -2.85 -7.74 -18.70
N LYS A 24 -1.73 -8.11 -19.32
CA LYS A 24 -0.78 -7.16 -19.92
C LYS A 24 -1.24 -6.91 -21.35
N ASP A 25 -1.75 -5.73 -21.62
CA ASP A 25 -1.78 -5.21 -22.98
C ASP A 25 -0.55 -4.31 -23.22
N PRO A 26 0.04 -4.37 -24.43
CA PRO A 26 1.15 -3.52 -24.83
C PRO A 26 0.66 -2.15 -25.30
N GLU A 27 1.57 -1.18 -25.20
CA GLU A 27 1.39 0.25 -25.43
C GLU A 27 0.66 0.62 -26.73
N THR A 28 -0.31 1.54 -26.63
CA THR A 28 -0.76 2.38 -27.75
C THR A 28 -0.63 3.85 -27.35
N SER A 29 0.21 4.54 -28.11
CA SER A 29 0.52 5.96 -28.07
C SER A 29 -0.71 6.85 -28.24
N SER A 30 -0.89 7.82 -27.33
CA SER A 30 -1.72 8.99 -27.59
C SER A 30 -1.15 10.21 -26.86
N ASP A 31 -0.34 10.96 -27.61
CA ASP A 31 0.02 12.33 -27.31
C ASP A 31 -1.26 13.20 -27.35
N ARG A 32 -1.89 13.35 -26.19
CA ARG A 32 -2.76 14.50 -25.88
C ARG A 32 -2.82 14.66 -24.37
N GLN A 33 -2.25 15.75 -23.89
CA GLN A 33 -2.37 16.23 -22.51
C GLN A 33 -3.85 16.27 -22.08
N THR A 34 -4.35 15.19 -21.51
CA THR A 34 -5.58 15.17 -20.72
C THR A 34 -5.18 15.49 -19.29
N VAL A 35 -5.67 16.61 -18.77
CA VAL A 35 -5.60 16.97 -17.34
C VAL A 35 -5.84 15.69 -16.54
N PRO A 36 -4.94 15.27 -15.64
CA PRO A 36 -5.17 14.09 -14.83
C PRO A 36 -6.54 14.26 -14.18
N VAL A 37 -7.47 13.34 -14.47
CA VAL A 37 -8.70 13.20 -13.71
C VAL A 37 -8.27 13.27 -12.26
N GLU A 38 -8.71 14.32 -11.56
CA GLU A 38 -8.47 14.49 -10.14
C GLU A 38 -8.90 13.16 -9.53
N LYS A 39 -7.91 12.35 -9.13
CA LYS A 39 -8.21 11.11 -8.41
C LYS A 39 -9.08 11.58 -7.28
N THR A 40 -10.33 11.13 -7.22
CA THR A 40 -11.14 11.28 -6.02
C THR A 40 -10.32 10.56 -4.95
N ILE A 41 -9.47 11.32 -4.26
CA ILE A 41 -8.75 10.85 -3.09
C ILE A 41 -9.88 10.32 -2.21
N GLY A 42 -9.75 9.08 -1.74
CA GLY A 42 -10.77 8.44 -0.92
C GLY A 42 -11.18 9.34 0.25
N MET A 43 -12.25 8.98 0.96
CA MET A 43 -12.70 9.71 2.14
C MET A 43 -11.50 10.14 2.99
N ALA A 44 -11.48 11.42 3.40
CA ALA A 44 -10.36 11.95 4.17
C ALA A 44 -10.11 11.10 5.42
N ASN A 45 -8.84 10.90 5.76
CA ASN A 45 -8.47 10.18 6.98
C ASN A 45 -9.00 10.96 8.20
N PRO A 46 -9.88 10.40 9.04
CA PRO A 46 -10.48 11.11 10.16
C PRO A 46 -9.42 11.56 11.19
N ALA A 47 -8.35 10.79 11.38
CA ALA A 47 -7.26 11.18 12.27
C ALA A 47 -6.48 12.40 11.74
N SER A 48 -6.15 12.39 10.44
CA SER A 48 -5.55 13.54 9.75
C SER A 48 -6.41 14.79 9.86
N VAL A 49 -7.71 14.67 9.54
CA VAL A 49 -8.66 15.79 9.63
C VAL A 49 -8.73 16.34 11.05
N TYR A 50 -8.74 15.46 12.05
CA TYR A 50 -8.77 15.87 13.45
C TYR A 50 -7.50 16.60 13.88
N CYS A 51 -6.32 16.09 13.50
CA CYS A 51 -5.05 16.79 13.75
C CYS A 51 -5.06 18.22 13.20
N LEU A 52 -5.49 18.38 11.95
CA LEU A 52 -5.59 19.69 11.29
C LEU A 52 -6.64 20.59 11.93
N THR A 53 -7.77 20.02 12.38
CA THR A 53 -8.84 20.75 13.08
C THR A 53 -8.37 21.35 14.41
N LEU A 54 -7.45 20.67 15.11
CA LEU A 54 -6.79 21.18 16.32
C LEU A 54 -5.70 22.22 16.05
N GLY A 55 -5.49 22.61 14.79
CA GLY A 55 -4.39 23.49 14.37
C GLY A 55 -3.02 22.80 14.38
N GLY A 56 -3.01 21.46 14.45
CA GLY A 56 -1.80 20.66 14.41
C GLY A 56 -1.20 20.58 13.00
N LYS A 57 0.01 20.02 12.92
CA LYS A 57 0.71 19.72 11.67
C LYS A 57 0.99 18.23 11.58
N GLU A 58 0.74 17.66 10.42
CA GLU A 58 1.06 16.26 10.12
C GLU A 58 2.56 16.08 9.84
N ILE A 59 3.15 15.05 10.45
CA ILE A 59 4.55 14.66 10.24
C ILE A 59 4.56 13.18 9.82
N ASN A 60 4.88 12.92 8.56
CA ASN A 60 5.01 11.55 8.05
C ASN A 60 6.28 10.89 8.58
N ILE A 61 6.12 9.73 9.20
CA ILE A 61 7.18 8.93 9.81
C ILE A 61 7.31 7.61 9.07
N THR A 62 8.47 7.42 8.45
CA THR A 62 8.83 6.17 7.79
C THR A 62 9.67 5.32 8.74
N THR A 63 9.25 4.07 8.92
CA THR A 63 9.95 3.06 9.73
C THR A 63 10.08 1.78 8.91
N ASP A 64 10.87 0.82 9.41
CA ASP A 64 10.95 -0.52 8.80
C ASP A 64 9.60 -1.27 8.80
N LEU A 65 8.66 -0.87 9.68
CA LEU A 65 7.31 -1.44 9.79
C LEU A 65 6.29 -0.76 8.87
N GLY A 66 6.67 0.33 8.21
CA GLY A 66 5.79 1.12 7.34
C GLY A 66 5.77 2.60 7.69
N VAL A 67 4.77 3.30 7.13
CA VAL A 67 4.57 4.75 7.28
C VAL A 67 3.37 5.01 8.18
N HIS A 68 3.55 5.92 9.14
CA HIS A 68 2.47 6.49 9.95
C HIS A 68 2.64 8.00 10.04
N THR A 69 1.66 8.69 10.61
CA THR A 69 1.68 10.14 10.75
C THR A 69 1.54 10.52 12.22
N ASP A 70 2.47 11.36 12.68
CA ASP A 70 2.31 12.04 13.97
C ASP A 70 1.62 13.39 13.76
N CYS A 71 0.81 13.79 14.73
CA CYS A 71 0.29 15.14 14.87
C CYS A 71 1.19 15.96 15.81
N LEU A 72 1.74 17.07 15.31
CA LEU A 72 2.37 18.11 16.12
C LEU A 72 1.34 19.18 16.48
N LEU A 73 0.89 19.21 17.72
CA LEU A 73 -0.09 20.17 18.22
C LEU A 73 0.52 21.55 18.46
N PRO A 74 -0.29 22.64 18.48
CA PRO A 74 0.18 23.99 18.82
C PRO A 74 0.83 24.11 20.20
N SER A 75 0.49 23.20 21.13
CA SER A 75 1.11 23.08 22.44
C SER A 75 2.57 22.60 22.39
N GLY A 76 3.02 22.06 21.26
CA GLY A 76 4.30 21.38 21.08
C GLY A 76 4.25 19.88 21.37
N GLU A 77 3.10 19.35 21.81
CA GLU A 77 2.92 17.90 21.95
C GLU A 77 2.98 17.23 20.58
N ARG A 78 3.73 16.13 20.50
CA ARG A 78 3.78 15.25 19.34
C ARG A 78 3.25 13.88 19.70
N ILE A 79 2.24 13.42 18.97
CA ILE A 79 1.49 12.20 19.25
C ILE A 79 1.04 11.55 17.95
N ASP A 80 1.03 10.21 17.87
CA ASP A 80 0.46 9.47 16.73
C ASP A 80 -0.99 9.92 16.47
N GLU A 81 -1.34 10.21 15.21
CA GLU A 81 -2.62 10.82 14.86
C GLU A 81 -3.82 9.95 15.27
N TRP A 82 -3.68 8.63 15.19
CA TRP A 82 -4.73 7.67 15.53
C TRP A 82 -4.89 7.53 17.04
N THR A 83 -3.79 7.62 17.77
CA THR A 83 -3.77 7.65 19.24
C THR A 83 -4.49 8.91 19.74
N LEU A 84 -4.18 10.07 19.15
CA LEU A 84 -4.88 11.32 19.42
C LEU A 84 -6.38 11.22 19.12
N TYR A 85 -6.74 10.74 17.93
CA TYR A 85 -8.15 10.63 17.52
C TYR A 85 -8.95 9.72 18.47
N ARG A 86 -8.44 8.54 18.81
CA ARG A 86 -9.12 7.60 19.72
C ARG A 86 -9.20 8.10 21.16
N ARG A 87 -8.19 8.84 21.63
CA ARG A 87 -8.22 9.46 22.98
C ARG A 87 -9.44 10.38 23.14
N ASP A 88 -9.69 11.19 22.12
CA ASP A 88 -10.69 12.25 22.19
C ASP A 88 -12.09 11.82 21.68
N HIS A 89 -12.19 10.61 21.10
CA HIS A 89 -13.45 10.02 20.58
C HIS A 89 -13.76 8.65 21.22
N SER A 90 -13.46 8.49 22.52
CA SER A 90 -13.74 7.28 23.28
C SER A 90 -15.13 7.23 23.91
#